data_AF-A0A1V3QVV3-F1
#
_entry.id   AF-A0A1V3QVV3-F1
#
_cell.length_a   1.000
_cell.length_b   1.000
_cell.length_c   1.000
_cell.angle_alpha   90.00
_cell.angle_beta   90.00
_cell.angle_gamma   90.00
#
_symmetry.space_group_name_H-M   'P 1'
#
loop_
_entity.id
_entity.type
_entity.pdbx_description
1 polymer ?
#
loop_
_entity_poly.entity_id
_entity_poly.type
_entity_poly.pdbx_seq_one_letter_code
_entity_poly.pdbx_strand_id
1 'polypeptide(L)' 'MDNKKGMNWFFVFIAFTLGLTLIKHIDFKNLTLKEPVLDVLYIVVFIISIYLIIKDLKKTTEK' A
#
# COMPACT_ATOMS: atom_id res chain seq x y z
N MET A 1 -26.62 1.73 15.60
CA MET A 1 -26.23 1.31 14.24
C MET A 1 -24.77 0.93 14.33
N ASP A 2 -24.49 -0.37 14.38
CA ASP A 2 -23.16 -0.91 14.67
C ASP A 2 -22.13 -0.41 13.66
N ASN A 3 -21.39 0.62 14.07
CA ASN A 3 -20.18 1.12 13.44
C ASN A 3 -19.10 0.04 13.53
N LYS A 4 -19.30 -1.03 12.77
CA LYS A 4 -18.26 -1.97 12.38
C LYS A 4 -17.25 -1.15 11.62
N LYS A 5 -16.22 -0.74 12.37
CA LYS A 5 -15.01 -0.08 11.91
C LYS A 5 -14.28 -1.09 11.04
N GLY A 6 -14.84 -1.33 9.86
CA GLY A 6 -14.36 -2.28 8.88
C GLY A 6 -12.99 -1.82 8.46
N MET A 7 -12.00 -2.65 8.76
CA MET A 7 -10.65 -2.56 8.18
C MET A 7 -10.77 -2.06 6.75
N ASN A 8 -10.06 -0.99 6.40
CA ASN A 8 -10.27 -0.32 5.10
C ASN A 8 -9.80 -1.24 3.96
N TRP A 9 -10.67 -2.15 3.54
CA TRP A 9 -10.45 -3.17 2.51
C TRP A 9 -9.98 -2.52 1.20
N PHE A 10 -10.38 -1.27 0.98
CA PHE A 10 -9.90 -0.42 -0.09
C PHE A 10 -8.37 -0.22 -0.07
N PHE A 11 -7.77 0.10 1.09
CA PHE A 11 -6.31 0.21 1.19
C PHE A 11 -5.61 -1.13 1.01
N VAL A 12 -6.23 -2.23 1.46
CA VAL A 12 -5.66 -3.58 1.26
C VAL A 12 -5.61 -3.91 -0.23
N PHE A 13 -6.68 -3.62 -0.97
CA PHE A 13 -6.74 -3.83 -2.42
C PHE A 13 -5.71 -2.97 -3.15
N ILE A 14 -5.59 -1.69 -2.79
CA ILE A 14 -4.58 -0.78 -3.35
C ILE A 14 -3.17 -1.29 -3.06
N ALA A 15 -2.88 -1.64 -1.80
CA ALA A 15 -1.57 -2.16 -1.41
C ALA A 15 -1.24 -3.43 -2.20
N PHE A 16 -2.17 -4.38 -2.32
CA PHE A 16 -1.97 -5.60 -3.09
C PHE A 16 -1.65 -5.31 -4.57
N THR A 17 -2.43 -4.44 -5.20
CA THR A 17 -2.29 -4.12 -6.63
C THR A 17 -1.00 -3.33 -6.92
N LEU A 18 -0.70 -2.34 -6.08
CA LEU A 18 0.54 -1.56 -6.19
C LEU A 18 1.75 -2.42 -5.90
N GLY A 19 1.73 -3.27 -4.87
CA GLY A 19 2.83 -4.18 -4.54
C GLY A 19 3.20 -5.09 -5.72
N LEU A 20 2.20 -5.68 -6.39
CA LEU A 20 2.44 -6.48 -7.60
C LEU A 20 2.99 -5.66 -8.77
N THR A 21 2.51 -4.42 -8.93
CA THR A 21 2.98 -3.51 -9.99
C THR A 21 4.42 -3.07 -9.74
N LEU A 22 4.77 -2.67 -8.52
CA LEU A 22 6.13 -2.28 -8.12
C LEU A 22 7.14 -3.40 -8.40
N ILE A 23 6.82 -4.65 -8.06
CA ILE A 23 7.72 -5.79 -8.30
C ILE A 23 8.00 -5.97 -9.80
N LYS A 24 7.03 -5.64 -10.67
CA LYS A 24 7.20 -5.72 -12.13
C LYS A 24 7.88 -4.50 -12.75
N HIS A 25 7.68 -3.32 -12.16
CA HIS A 25 8.24 -2.05 -12.65
C HIS A 25 9.67 -1.82 -12.19
N ILE A 26 10.03 -2.30 -11.00
CA ILE A 26 11.41 -2.26 -10.51
C ILE A 26 12.19 -3.35 -11.24
N ASP A 27 12.97 -2.94 -12.23
CA ASP A 27 13.98 -3.82 -12.81
C ASP A 27 15.15 -3.94 -11.82
N PHE A 28 15.05 -4.89 -10.89
CA PHE A 28 16.10 -5.17 -9.90
C PHE A 28 17.46 -5.50 -10.53
N LYS A 29 17.48 -5.86 -11.83
CA LYS A 29 18.71 -6.19 -12.55
C LYS A 29 19.51 -4.95 -12.92
N ASN A 30 18.83 -3.86 -13.29
CA ASN A 30 19.46 -2.63 -13.74
C ASN A 30 19.22 -1.43 -12.80
N LEU A 31 18.43 -1.62 -11.73
CA LEU A 31 17.93 -0.56 -10.85
C LEU A 31 17.28 0.60 -11.62
N THR A 32 16.73 0.29 -12.80
CA THR A 32 16.06 1.27 -13.66
C THR A 32 14.56 1.16 -13.46
N LEU A 33 13.99 2.31 -13.12
CA LEU A 33 12.55 2.50 -13.07
C LEU A 33 12.13 2.94 -14.47
N LYS A 34 11.20 2.19 -15.09
CA LYS A 34 10.70 2.54 -16.43
C LYS A 34 10.16 3.96 -16.46
N GLU A 35 9.45 4.34 -15.40
CA GLU A 35 8.95 5.67 -15.18
C GLU A 35 9.30 6.11 -13.75
N PRO A 36 10.51 6.68 -13.52
CA PRO A 36 11.03 6.90 -12.18
C PRO A 36 10.12 7.75 -11.30
N VAL A 37 9.44 8.74 -11.89
CA VAL A 37 8.50 9.61 -11.15
C VAL A 37 7.24 8.84 -10.74
N LEU A 38 6.67 8.04 -11.65
CA LEU A 38 5.45 7.28 -11.39
C LEU A 38 5.71 6.14 -10.39
N ASP A 39 6.85 5.47 -10.53
CA ASP A 39 7.25 4.38 -9.64
C ASP A 39 7.54 4.87 -8.22
N VAL A 40 8.19 6.03 -8.07
CA VAL A 40 8.36 6.67 -6.76
C VAL A 40 7.00 7.03 -6.16
N LEU A 41 6.06 7.56 -6.95
CA LEU A 41 4.72 7.86 -6.47
C LEU A 41 4.00 6.59 -5.99
N TYR A 42 4.10 5.49 -6.74
CA TYR A 42 3.53 4.20 -6.35
C TYR A 42 4.15 3.65 -5.07
N ILE A 43 5.47 3.77 -4.89
CA ILE A 43 6.16 3.40 -3.64
C ILE A 43 5.61 4.21 -2.46
N VAL A 44 5.52 5.52 -2.61
CA VAL A 44 5.02 6.42 -1.54
C VAL A 44 3.58 6.07 -1.17
N VAL A 45 2.70 5.93 -2.16
CA VAL A 45 1.29 5.57 -1.95
C VAL A 45 1.15 4.17 -1.33
N PHE A 46 1.99 3.22 -1.74
CA PHE A 46 2.02 1.86 -1.18
C PHE A 46 2.42 1.87 0.30
N ILE A 47 3.49 2.59 0.67
CA ILE A 47 3.94 2.72 2.06
C ILE A 47 2.86 3.38 2.92
N ILE A 48 2.25 4.47 2.44
CA ILE A 48 1.17 5.16 3.15
C ILE A 48 -0.02 4.23 3.35
N SER A 49 -0.41 3.48 2.31
CA SER A 49 -1.53 2.53 2.39
C SER A 49 -1.27 1.45 3.44
N ILE A 50 -0.08 0.84 3.45
CA ILE A 50 0.33 -0.14 4.47
C ILE A 50 0.34 0.49 5.87
N TYR A 51 0.90 1.69 6.02
CA TYR A 51 0.92 2.39 7.30
C TYR A 51 -0.49 2.64 7.85
N LEU A 52 -1.43 3.06 7.00
CA LEU A 52 -2.82 3.27 7.39
C LEU A 52 -3.52 1.97 7.78
N ILE A 53 -3.26 0.86 7.07
CA ILE A 53 -3.78 -0.47 7.42
C ILE A 53 -3.27 -0.91 8.79
N ILE A 54 -1.94 -0.85 9.03
CA ILE A 54 -1.33 -1.24 10.30
C ILE A 54 -1.83 -0.37 11.45
N LYS A 55 -1.92 0.94 11.24
CA LYS A 55 -2.44 1.88 12.24
C LYS A 55 -3.89 1.58 12.59
N ASP A 56 -4.72 1.25 11.61
CA ASP A 56 -6.13 0.93 11.84
C ASP A 56 -6.30 -0.42 12.56
N LEU A 57 -5.48 -1.41 12.21
CA LEU A 57 -5.38 -2.70 12.92
C LEU A 57 -5.02 -2.49 14.39
N LYS A 58 -3.97 -1.73 14.70
CA LYS A 58 -3.54 -1.42 16.08
C LYS A 58 -4.64 -0.72 16.87
N LYS A 59 -5.34 0.24 16.24
CA LYS A 59 -6.44 0.98 16.87
C LYS A 59 -7.70 0.12 17.13
N THR A 60 -7.84 -1.00 16.44
CA THR A 60 -8.89 -1.99 16.68
C THR A 60 -8.49 -2.97 17.79
N THR A 61 -7.21 -3.30 17.95
CA THR A 61 -6.71 -4.17 19.03
C THR A 61 -6.68 -3.46 20.40
N GLU A 62 -6.57 -2.14 20.43
CA GLU A 62 -6.59 -1.33 21.68
C GLU A 62 -8.00 -0.94 22.17
N LYS A 63 -9.07 -1.40 21.50
CA LYS A 63 -10.47 -1.22 21.91
C LYS A 63 -11.09 -2.52 22.37
#